data_AF-A0A536TKH0-F1
#
_entry.id   AF-A0A536TKH0-F1
#
_cell.length_a   1.000
_cell.length_b   1.000
_cell.length_c   1.000
_cell.angle_alpha   90.00
_cell.angle_beta   90.00
_cell.angle_gamma   90.00
#
_symmetry.space_group_name_H-M   'P 1'
#
loop_
_entity.id
_entity.type
_entity.pdbx_description
1 polymer ?
#
loop_
_entity_poly.entity_id
_entity_poly.type
_entity_poly.pdbx_seq_one_letter_code
_entity_poly.pdbx_strand_id
1 'polypeptide(L)'
;MQIHRLDPAHTDSERARANFRLAVKIALGFVALIWFIQLLNWALDLGPEDFGVRPRQWAGLPGILFAPLVHGGFAHLIANSPPLLVLGTAMLYLYPNSALRVLPAVYLGSGVAV
;
A
#
# COMPACT_ATOMS: atom_id res chain seq x y z
N MET A 1 -0.27 -21.14 -37.24
CA MET A 1 -0.91 -20.68 -35.99
C MET A 1 -1.15 -19.17 -36.13
N GLN A 2 -2.37 -18.75 -36.48
CA GLN A 2 -2.71 -17.32 -36.53
C GLN A 2 -3.00 -16.89 -35.09
N ILE A 3 -2.11 -16.08 -34.51
CA ILE A 3 -2.36 -15.42 -33.23
C ILE A 3 -3.55 -14.49 -33.47
N HIS A 4 -4.69 -14.77 -32.84
CA HIS A 4 -5.83 -13.86 -32.81
C HIS A 4 -5.34 -12.55 -32.19
N ARG A 5 -5.11 -11.53 -33.03
CA ARG A 5 -4.79 -10.18 -32.54
C ARG A 5 -6.04 -9.68 -31.84
N LEU A 6 -5.90 -9.42 -30.53
CA LEU A 6 -6.92 -8.72 -29.76
C LEU A 6 -7.27 -7.43 -30.51
N ASP A 7 -8.57 -7.15 -30.62
CA ASP A 7 -9.07 -5.94 -31.28
C ASP A 7 -8.41 -4.69 -30.65
N PRO A 8 -7.67 -3.89 -31.42
CA PRO A 8 -6.99 -2.68 -30.93
C PRO A 8 -7.95 -1.72 -30.20
N ALA A 9 -9.22 -1.68 -30.61
CA ALA A 9 -10.24 -0.83 -29.99
C ALA A 9 -10.53 -1.22 -28.52
N HIS A 10 -10.29 -2.48 -28.14
CA HIS A 10 -10.41 -2.96 -26.76
C HIS A 10 -9.10 -2.84 -25.97
N THR A 11 -7.94 -2.93 -26.61
CA THR A 11 -6.62 -2.81 -25.93
C THR A 11 -6.15 -1.37 -25.73
N ASP A 12 -6.67 -0.41 -26.50
CA ASP A 12 -6.27 1.01 -26.44
C ASP A 12 -7.27 1.93 -25.74
N SER A 13 -8.15 1.38 -24.91
CA SER A 13 -9.10 2.18 -24.14
C SER A 13 -8.39 3.28 -23.33
N GLU A 14 -8.66 4.55 -23.66
CA GLU A 14 -8.11 5.72 -22.95
C GLU A 14 -8.48 5.68 -21.46
N ARG A 15 -9.69 5.20 -21.15
CA ARG A 15 -10.17 5.02 -19.77
C ARG A 15 -9.35 3.98 -19.02
N ALA A 16 -9.03 2.85 -19.65
CA ALA A 16 -8.21 1.82 -19.04
C ALA A 16 -6.80 2.36 -18.74
N ARG A 17 -6.19 3.09 -19.69
CA ARG A 17 -4.89 3.76 -19.49
C ARG A 17 -4.95 4.79 -18.36
N ALA A 18 -6.00 5.62 -18.32
CA ALA A 18 -6.20 6.61 -17.26
C ALA A 18 -6.34 5.96 -15.87
N ASN A 19 -7.13 4.90 -15.76
CA ASN A 19 -7.32 4.13 -14.52
C ASN A 19 -6.02 3.46 -14.07
N PHE A 20 -5.28 2.86 -14.98
CA PHE A 20 -3.97 2.28 -14.67
C PHE A 20 -2.99 3.32 -14.13
N ARG A 21 -2.88 4.48 -14.80
CA ARG A 21 -2.03 5.59 -14.31
C ARG A 21 -2.47 6.07 -12.93
N LEU A 22 -3.79 6.15 -12.68
CA LEU A 22 -4.32 6.54 -11.39
C LEU A 22 -3.93 5.52 -10.31
N ALA A 23 -4.11 4.23 -10.57
CA ALA A 23 -3.71 3.14 -9.66
C ALA A 23 -2.21 3.20 -9.33
N VAL A 24 -1.35 3.37 -10.33
CA VAL A 24 0.10 3.52 -10.13
C VAL A 24 0.41 4.76 -9.30
N LYS A 25 -0.22 5.91 -9.58
CA LYS A 25 -0.01 7.15 -8.81
C LYS A 25 -0.40 6.99 -7.34
N ILE A 26 -1.53 6.33 -7.07
CA ILE A 26 -1.98 6.08 -5.69
C ILE A 26 -0.99 5.15 -4.97
N ALA A 27 -0.62 4.02 -5.59
CA ALA A 27 0.31 3.07 -5.00
C ALA A 27 1.70 3.69 -4.77
N LEU A 28 2.23 4.42 -5.75
CA LEU A 28 3.49 5.15 -5.64
C LEU A 28 3.41 6.25 -4.57
N GLY A 29 2.29 6.98 -4.50
CA GLY A 29 2.07 7.99 -3.48
C GLY A 29 2.08 7.41 -2.06
N PHE A 30 1.48 6.24 -1.87
CA PHE A 30 1.52 5.53 -0.60
C PHE A 30 2.93 5.05 -0.24
N VAL A 31 3.66 4.46 -1.19
CA VAL A 31 5.06 4.06 -0.97
C VAL A 31 5.94 5.28 -0.65
N ALA A 32 5.76 6.40 -1.36
CA ALA A 32 6.47 7.63 -1.09
C ALA A 32 6.15 8.20 0.31
N LEU A 33 4.90 8.10 0.76
CA LEU A 33 4.48 8.51 2.10
C LEU A 33 5.21 7.71 3.19
N ILE A 34 5.25 6.38 3.10
CA ILE A 34 5.94 5.55 4.11
C ILE A 34 7.47 5.76 4.10
N TRP A 35 8.06 6.04 2.93
CA TRP A 35 9.46 6.46 2.83
C TRP A 35 9.71 7.80 3.49
N PHE A 36 8.84 8.78 3.26
CA PHE A 36 8.92 10.09 3.90
C PHE A 36 8.86 9.97 5.42
N ILE A 37 7.92 9.17 5.95
CA ILE A 37 7.81 8.90 7.39
C ILE A 37 9.09 8.24 7.93
N GLN A 38 9.63 7.22 7.25
CA GLN A 38 10.86 6.54 7.68
C GLN A 38 12.07 7.48 7.70
N LEU A 39 12.20 8.35 6.69
CA LEU A 39 13.28 9.33 6.62
C LEU A 39 13.17 10.38 7.71
N LEU A 40 11.95 10.86 8.01
CA LEU A 40 11.72 11.77 9.13
C LEU A 40 12.08 11.12 10.47
N ASN A 41 11.63 9.88 10.69
CA ASN A 41 11.95 9.16 11.93
C ASN A 41 13.46 9.00 12.11
N TRP A 42 14.17 8.65 11.04
CA TRP A 42 15.63 8.53 11.06
C TRP A 42 16.34 9.88 11.27
N ALA A 43 15.88 10.95 10.61
CA ALA A 43 16.50 12.27 10.69
C ALA A 43 16.27 12.99 12.02
N LEU A 44 15.14 12.70 12.68
CA LEU A 44 14.72 13.33 13.92
C LEU A 44 14.88 12.43 15.16
N ASP A 45 15.45 11.22 14.98
CA ASP A 45 15.61 10.20 16.03
C ASP A 45 14.31 9.91 16.79
N LEU A 46 13.20 9.84 16.04
CA LEU A 46 11.88 9.51 16.58
C LEU A 46 11.80 8.00 16.75
N GLY A 47 11.36 7.49 17.89
CA GLY A 47 11.13 6.06 18.13
C GLY A 47 9.85 5.56 17.43
N PRO A 48 9.92 4.96 16.22
CA PRO A 48 8.72 4.46 15.52
C PRO A 48 7.99 3.33 16.27
N GLU A 49 8.69 2.65 17.19
CA GLU A 49 8.16 1.56 18.00
C GLU A 49 6.96 1.95 18.87
N ASP A 50 6.78 3.24 19.19
CA ASP A 50 5.61 3.75 19.92
C ASP A 50 4.33 3.74 19.09
N PHE A 51 4.45 3.70 17.76
CA PHE A 51 3.33 3.62 16.84
C PHE A 51 3.09 2.21 16.29
N GLY A 52 3.78 1.21 16.85
CA GLY A 52 3.54 -0.21 16.56
C GLY A 52 2.35 -0.77 17.36
N VAL A 53 1.79 -1.90 16.89
CA VAL A 53 0.77 -2.64 17.65
C VAL A 53 1.41 -3.28 18.88
N ARG A 54 0.86 -2.99 20.07
CA ARG A 54 1.27 -3.58 21.36
C ARG A 54 0.11 -4.36 21.97
N PRO A 55 0.04 -5.69 21.77
CA PRO A 55 -1.08 -6.50 22.25
C PRO A 55 -1.26 -6.39 23.76
N ARG A 56 -2.52 -6.42 24.22
CA ARG A 56 -2.92 -6.39 25.64
C ARG A 56 -2.57 -5.09 26.39
N GLN A 57 -2.24 -4.02 25.68
CA GLN A 57 -1.94 -2.72 26.26
C GLN A 57 -2.79 -1.62 25.61
N TRP A 58 -3.48 -0.81 26.42
CA TRP A 58 -4.27 0.32 25.93
C TRP A 58 -3.44 1.35 25.15
N ALA A 59 -2.19 1.56 25.57
CA ALA A 59 -1.24 2.43 24.88
C ALA A 59 -0.88 1.94 23.47
N GLY A 60 -1.14 0.66 23.14
CA GLY A 60 -0.90 0.08 21.83
C GLY A 60 -2.02 0.30 20.80
N LEU A 61 -3.18 0.82 21.21
CA LEU A 61 -4.33 1.03 20.32
C LEU A 61 -4.06 1.96 19.13
N PRO A 62 -3.31 3.08 19.28
CA PRO A 62 -2.90 3.90 18.14
C PRO A 62 -2.14 3.09 17.07
N GLY A 63 -1.44 2.03 17.48
CA GLY A 63 -0.73 1.12 16.59
C GLY A 63 -1.62 0.45 15.55
N ILE A 64 -2.92 0.25 15.82
CA ILE A 64 -3.86 -0.30 14.82
C ILE A 64 -3.96 0.61 13.59
N LEU A 65 -3.86 1.93 13.81
CA LEU A 65 -3.93 2.91 12.73
C LEU A 65 -2.57 3.20 12.11
N PHE A 66 -1.50 3.24 12.91
CA PHE A 66 -0.21 3.75 12.48
C PHE A 66 0.82 2.67 12.12
N ALA A 67 0.67 1.44 12.62
CA ALA A 67 1.64 0.37 12.35
C ALA A 67 1.89 0.10 10.86
N PRO A 68 0.89 0.16 9.95
CA PRO A 68 1.16 0.00 8.52
C PRO A 68 2.03 1.13 7.90
N LEU A 69 2.17 2.27 8.58
CA LEU A 69 2.95 3.42 8.11
C LEU A 69 4.38 3.43 8.64
N VAL A 70 4.61 2.84 9.82
CA VAL A 70 5.92 2.79 10.46
C VAL A 70 6.63 1.46 10.20
N HIS A 71 7.95 1.50 10.04
CA HIS A 71 8.74 0.31 9.72
C HIS A 71 9.92 0.20 10.70
N GLY A 72 10.27 -1.03 11.09
CA GLY A 72 11.39 -1.31 12.00
C GLY A 72 12.80 -1.13 11.39
N GLY A 73 12.91 -0.54 10.19
CA GLY A 73 14.18 -0.27 9.53
C GLY A 73 14.11 -0.25 8.01
N PHE A 74 15.15 0.31 7.38
CA PHE A 74 15.22 0.48 5.93
C PHE A 74 15.14 -0.84 5.15
N ALA A 75 15.76 -1.91 5.64
CA ALA A 75 15.69 -3.22 4.97
C ALA A 75 14.25 -3.75 4.89
N HIS A 76 13.47 -3.56 5.96
CA HIS A 76 12.06 -3.96 5.99
C HIS A 76 11.22 -3.11 5.03
N LEU A 77 11.45 -1.79 4.99
CA LEU A 77 10.76 -0.88 4.07
C LEU A 77 11.09 -1.19 2.59
N ILE A 78 12.36 -1.44 2.28
CA ILE A 78 12.80 -1.81 0.92
C ILE A 78 12.13 -3.11 0.48
N ALA A 79 12.09 -4.12 1.35
CA ALA A 79 11.46 -5.41 1.03
C ALA A 79 9.95 -5.30 0.75
N ASN A 80 9.25 -4.38 1.43
CA ASN A 80 7.82 -4.16 1.22
C ASN A 80 7.50 -3.23 0.05
N SER A 81 8.43 -2.37 -0.39
CA SER A 81 8.15 -1.38 -1.43
C SER A 81 7.73 -2.00 -2.78
N PRO A 82 8.43 -3.02 -3.33
CA PRO A 82 8.00 -3.69 -4.57
C PRO A 82 6.61 -4.36 -4.48
N PRO A 83 6.31 -5.22 -3.48
CA PRO A 83 5.00 -5.84 -3.41
C PRO A 83 3.88 -4.82 -3.14
N LEU A 84 4.10 -3.78 -2.32
CA LEU A 84 3.12 -2.70 -2.14
C LEU A 84 2.81 -1.98 -3.44
N LEU A 85 3.83 -1.66 -4.24
CA LEU A 85 3.65 -0.99 -5.52
C LEU A 85 2.90 -1.88 -6.52
N VAL A 86 3.32 -3.14 -6.67
CA VAL A 86 2.75 -4.08 -7.64
C VAL A 86 1.33 -4.50 -7.24
N LEU A 87 1.14 -4.98 -6.01
CA LEU A 87 -0.15 -5.48 -5.54
C LEU A 87 -1.14 -4.34 -5.31
N GLY A 88 -0.68 -3.19 -4.80
CA GLY A 88 -1.53 -1.99 -4.68
C GLY A 88 -2.05 -1.53 -6.03
N THR A 89 -1.17 -1.44 -7.04
CA THR A 89 -1.57 -1.11 -8.41
C THR A 89 -2.53 -2.15 -8.97
N ALA A 90 -2.23 -3.44 -8.82
CA ALA A 90 -3.06 -4.52 -9.32
C ALA A 90 -4.47 -4.50 -8.69
N MET A 91 -4.56 -4.30 -7.37
CA MET A 91 -5.84 -4.26 -6.67
C MET A 91 -6.71 -3.08 -7.11
N LEU A 92 -6.10 -1.89 -7.20
CA LEU A 92 -6.80 -0.67 -7.63
C LEU A 92 -7.22 -0.70 -9.09
N TYR A 93 -6.43 -1.34 -9.96
CA TYR A 93 -6.70 -1.40 -11.40
C TYR A 93 -7.61 -2.56 -11.81
N LEU A 94 -7.35 -3.79 -11.34
CA LEU A 94 -8.10 -4.99 -11.73
C LEU A 94 -9.38 -5.16 -10.92
N TYR A 95 -9.40 -4.71 -9.65
CA TYR A 95 -10.51 -4.96 -8.72
C TYR A 95 -10.99 -3.68 -8.01
N PRO A 96 -11.30 -2.58 -8.73
CA PRO A 96 -11.60 -1.28 -8.13
C PRO A 96 -12.79 -1.30 -7.14
N ASN A 97 -13.83 -2.08 -7.44
CA ASN A 97 -15.00 -2.22 -6.56
C ASN A 97 -14.65 -2.94 -5.25
N SER A 98 -13.77 -3.94 -5.32
CA SER A 98 -13.33 -4.70 -4.15
C SER A 98 -12.27 -3.95 -3.35
N ALA A 99 -11.41 -3.18 -4.01
CA ALA A 99 -10.32 -2.43 -3.39
C ALA A 99 -10.81 -1.50 -2.27
N LEU A 100 -11.96 -0.85 -2.48
CA LEU A 100 -12.58 0.04 -1.48
C LEU A 100 -13.01 -0.66 -0.19
N ARG A 101 -13.20 -1.99 -0.23
CA ARG A 101 -13.56 -2.79 0.94
C ARG A 101 -12.35 -3.51 1.53
N VAL A 102 -11.54 -4.10 0.66
CA VAL A 102 -10.41 -4.95 1.03
C VAL A 102 -9.26 -4.12 1.60
N LEU A 103 -8.90 -2.98 1.01
CA LEU A 103 -7.76 -2.19 1.50
C LEU A 103 -7.99 -1.69 2.94
N PRO A 104 -9.15 -1.07 3.30
CA PRO A 104 -9.41 -0.70 4.69
C PRO A 104 -9.50 -1.92 5.62
N ALA A 105 -10.10 -3.03 5.15
CA ALA A 105 -10.24 -4.24 5.94
C ALA A 105 -8.87 -4.88 6.27
N VAL A 106 -7.94 -4.95 5.31
CA VAL A 106 -6.58 -5.46 5.56
C VAL A 106 -5.78 -4.48 6.40
N TYR A 107 -5.89 -3.18 6.12
CA TYR A 107 -5.18 -2.14 6.85
C TYR A 107 -5.50 -2.16 8.35
N LEU A 108 -6.80 -2.15 8.71
CA LEU A 108 -7.23 -2.11 10.11
C LEU A 108 -7.35 -3.51 10.73
N GLY A 109 -7.91 -4.45 9.97
CA GLY A 109 -8.22 -5.79 10.47
C GLY A 109 -6.98 -6.59 10.85
N SER A 110 -5.86 -6.37 10.16
CA SER A 110 -4.59 -7.02 10.52
C SER A 110 -4.12 -6.64 11.92
N GLY A 111 -4.28 -5.38 12.34
CA GLY A 111 -3.91 -4.91 13.68
C GLY A 111 -4.92 -5.26 14.78
N VAL A 112 -6.21 -5.34 14.45
CA VAL A 112 -7.27 -5.77 15.40
C VAL A 112 -7.16 -7.26 15.74
N ALA A 113 -6.64 -8.08 14.82
CA ALA A 113 -6.58 -9.53 14.97
C ALA A 113 -5.35 -10.04 15.76
N VAL A 114 -4.49 -9.15 16.26
CA VAL A 114 -3.25 -9.48 17.02
C VAL A 114 -3.44 -9.22 18.52
#